data_AF-A0A0G4EHY3-F1
#
_entry.id   AF-A0A0G4EHY3-F1
#
_cell.length_a   1.000
_cell.length_b   1.000
_cell.length_c   1.000
_cell.angle_alpha   90.00
_cell.angle_beta   90.00
_cell.angle_gamma   90.00
#
_symmetry.space_group_name_H-M   'P 1'
#
loop_
_entity.id
_entity.type
_entity.pdbx_description
1 polymer ?
#
loop_
_entity_poly.entity_id
_entity_poly.type
_entity_poly.pdbx_seq_one_letter_code
_entity_poly.pdbx_strand_id
1 'polypeptide(L)'
;MLLDRYPGNAPRNRITKHVWTSTELPHYLPIAAHAELAETPALRPDCIIFFCERACAWGGETPIARLSLVWKDLPLWLQAKLERKGGFTAVRRGDAESKRVFDARSLGRKTKTWRDTFDTDGDPQKVEDACKQDKVELEWVDGKRGGDCLLKNTFPATTLVPAASGGGDEETALGGFFPFLHPFGNVCDAFFLASHTWRLRDIAVLLVLLCMWVLQVVVLRFFPMQCLLWATYADGSEIGLLDLFLIVRAYWRNYVMFAWREGDILFVDNLACAHARKPFDPPRRILTTVGTCR
;
A
#
# COMPACT_ATOMS: atom_id res chain seq x y z
N MET A 1 16.26 8.00 -14.54
CA MET A 1 15.80 9.40 -14.43
C MET A 1 14.82 9.54 -13.27
N LEU A 2 14.95 10.56 -12.40
CA LEU A 2 13.98 10.82 -11.33
C LEU A 2 12.70 11.44 -11.91
N LEU A 3 11.54 11.09 -11.36
CA LEU A 3 10.26 11.61 -11.83
C LEU A 3 10.05 13.07 -11.37
N ASP A 4 9.35 13.85 -12.19
CA ASP A 4 8.95 15.24 -11.88
C ASP A 4 7.62 15.30 -11.10
N ARG A 5 6.84 14.22 -11.17
CA ARG A 5 5.54 14.03 -10.52
C ARG A 5 5.54 12.70 -9.78
N TYR A 6 4.98 12.69 -8.58
CA TYR A 6 4.75 11.47 -7.83
C TYR A 6 3.38 10.87 -8.22
N PRO A 7 3.28 9.63 -8.74
CA PRO A 7 2.01 9.09 -9.24
C PRO A 7 1.05 8.60 -8.14
N GLY A 8 1.55 8.39 -6.92
CA GLY A 8 0.79 7.86 -5.80
C GLY A 8 -0.18 8.85 -5.13
N ASN A 9 -1.25 8.29 -4.56
CA ASN A 9 -2.38 9.03 -3.99
C ASN A 9 -2.18 9.48 -2.53
N ALA A 10 -1.13 8.99 -1.85
CA ALA A 10 -0.86 9.35 -0.48
C ALA A 10 -0.47 10.85 -0.36
N PRO A 11 -0.96 11.57 0.66
CA PRO A 11 -0.61 12.97 0.85
C PRO A 11 0.88 13.10 1.15
N ARG A 12 1.57 13.92 0.36
CA ARG A 12 3.01 14.21 0.48
C ARG A 12 3.24 15.69 0.19
N ASN A 13 4.16 16.31 0.92
CA ASN A 13 4.58 17.68 0.68
C ASN A 13 5.79 17.69 -0.26
N ARG A 14 5.71 18.45 -1.36
CA ARG A 14 6.83 18.61 -2.30
C ARG A 14 7.87 19.54 -1.67
N ILE A 15 9.11 19.06 -1.53
CA ILE A 15 10.23 19.82 -0.98
C ILE A 15 11.07 20.44 -2.09
N THR A 16 11.35 19.68 -3.15
CA THR A 16 12.07 20.15 -4.34
C THR A 16 11.38 19.65 -5.61
N LYS A 17 11.99 19.89 -6.78
CA LYS A 17 11.48 19.36 -8.05
C LYS A 17 11.25 17.84 -8.01
N HIS A 18 12.14 17.09 -7.36
CA HIS A 18 12.13 15.62 -7.37
C HIS A 18 12.05 14.99 -5.98
N VAL A 19 11.87 15.77 -4.91
CA VAL A 19 11.90 15.27 -3.53
C VAL A 19 10.61 15.62 -2.81
N TRP A 20 10.05 14.63 -2.11
CA TRP A 20 8.81 14.75 -1.35
C TRP A 20 9.01 14.25 0.10
N THR A 21 8.12 14.65 1.01
CA THR A 21 8.02 14.00 2.32
C THR A 21 7.50 12.57 2.16
N SER A 22 8.03 11.64 2.96
CA SER A 22 7.44 10.30 3.09
C SER A 22 6.03 10.40 3.69
N THR A 23 5.14 9.48 3.31
CA THR A 23 3.72 9.45 3.71
C THR A 23 3.49 9.71 5.21
N GLU A 24 2.59 10.66 5.48
CA GLU A 24 2.29 11.18 6.82
C GLU A 24 1.11 10.43 7.47
N LEU A 25 1.31 9.14 7.80
CA LEU A 25 0.44 8.43 8.74
C LEU A 25 0.88 8.70 10.20
N PRO A 26 -0.05 8.73 11.18
CA PRO A 26 0.30 8.92 12.59
C PRO A 26 1.47 8.05 13.03
N HIS A 27 2.38 8.61 13.83
CA HIS A 27 3.68 7.98 14.17
C HIS A 27 3.53 6.66 14.94
N TYR A 28 2.41 6.45 15.63
CA TYR A 28 2.12 5.22 16.38
C TYR A 28 1.54 4.09 15.50
N LEU A 29 1.19 4.34 14.24
CA LEU A 29 0.68 3.32 13.33
C LEU A 29 1.79 2.75 12.43
N PRO A 30 1.85 1.43 12.24
CA PRO A 30 2.72 0.87 11.22
C PRO A 30 2.18 1.16 9.82
N ILE A 31 3.07 1.15 8.83
CA ILE A 31 2.72 1.04 7.41
C ILE A 31 3.16 -0.35 6.97
N ALA A 32 2.20 -1.17 6.53
CA ALA A 32 2.48 -2.54 6.11
C ALA A 32 3.38 -2.59 4.86
N ALA A 33 4.03 -3.74 4.64
CA ALA A 33 4.86 -3.95 3.47
C ALA A 33 4.10 -3.73 2.15
N HIS A 34 4.75 -3.02 1.23
CA HIS A 34 4.30 -2.84 -0.14
C HIS A 34 5.49 -2.47 -1.03
N ALA A 35 5.37 -2.72 -2.32
CA ALA A 35 6.18 -1.98 -3.29
C ALA A 35 5.42 -0.72 -3.71
N GLU A 36 6.15 0.38 -3.93
CA GLU A 36 5.53 1.65 -4.32
C GLU A 36 4.78 1.46 -5.63
N LEU A 37 3.49 1.78 -5.66
CA LEU A 37 2.61 1.66 -6.83
C LEU A 37 2.53 0.23 -7.40
N ALA A 38 2.63 -0.79 -6.55
CA ALA A 38 2.43 -2.19 -6.95
C ALA A 38 1.05 -2.42 -7.61
N GLU A 39 0.03 -1.69 -7.15
CA GLU A 39 -1.32 -1.73 -7.66
C GLU A 39 -1.51 -1.00 -8.99
N THR A 40 -0.53 -0.24 -9.48
CA THR A 40 -0.60 0.44 -10.77
C THR A 40 0.66 0.15 -11.59
N PRO A 41 0.81 -1.10 -12.09
CA PRO A 41 2.06 -1.54 -12.73
C PRO A 41 2.53 -0.66 -13.88
N ALA A 42 1.60 -0.02 -14.61
CA ALA A 42 1.90 0.88 -15.72
C ALA A 42 2.66 2.15 -15.29
N LEU A 43 2.51 2.58 -14.03
CA LEU A 43 3.14 3.77 -13.46
C LEU A 43 4.20 3.44 -12.42
N ARG A 44 4.50 2.16 -12.20
CA ARG A 44 5.38 1.70 -11.14
C ARG A 44 6.82 2.14 -11.41
N PRO A 45 7.44 2.95 -10.54
CA PRO A 45 8.86 3.27 -10.66
C PRO A 45 9.70 2.02 -10.41
N ASP A 46 10.87 1.92 -11.04
CA ASP A 46 11.78 0.79 -10.81
C ASP A 46 12.65 0.99 -9.55
N CYS A 47 12.74 2.23 -9.05
CA CYS A 47 13.51 2.57 -7.88
C CYS A 47 12.81 3.61 -6.99
N ILE A 48 13.02 3.45 -5.70
CA ILE A 48 12.65 4.42 -4.67
C ILE A 48 13.86 4.67 -3.78
N ILE A 49 14.08 5.95 -3.46
CA ILE A 49 15.19 6.39 -2.62
C ILE A 49 14.59 7.06 -1.39
N PHE A 50 15.14 6.73 -0.23
CA PHE A 50 14.83 7.39 1.03
C PHE A 50 16.06 8.09 1.57
N PHE A 51 15.87 9.29 2.12
CA PHE A 51 16.91 10.06 2.77
C PHE A 51 16.48 10.40 4.20
N CYS A 52 17.33 10.08 5.17
CA CYS A 52 17.10 10.44 6.56
C CYS A 52 17.64 11.83 6.86
N GLU A 53 16.76 12.82 6.78
CA GLU A 53 17.09 14.18 7.20
C GLU A 53 17.06 14.32 8.73
N ARG A 54 16.23 13.54 9.43
CA ARG A 54 16.21 13.48 10.89
C ARG A 54 15.79 12.11 11.40
N ALA A 55 16.69 11.43 12.09
CA ALA A 55 16.38 10.17 12.76
C ALA A 55 15.53 10.39 14.02
N CYS A 56 14.68 9.42 14.36
CA CYS A 56 13.98 9.39 15.64
C CYS A 56 14.81 8.71 16.72
N ALA A 57 14.51 9.01 17.99
CA ALA A 57 15.16 8.37 19.12
C ALA A 57 14.80 6.88 19.26
N TRP A 58 13.59 6.50 18.85
CA TRP A 58 13.13 5.12 18.92
C TRP A 58 12.25 4.74 17.73
N GLY A 59 12.45 3.51 17.24
CA GLY A 59 11.66 2.89 16.19
C GLY A 59 11.88 3.55 14.82
N GLY A 60 10.82 3.60 14.02
CA GLY A 60 10.81 4.33 12.75
C GLY A 60 11.67 3.74 11.66
N GLU A 61 12.09 2.48 11.83
CA GLU A 61 12.77 1.70 10.82
C GLU A 61 11.92 1.65 9.55
N THR A 62 12.61 1.47 8.42
CA THR A 62 12.00 1.16 7.13
C THR A 62 12.33 -0.30 6.80
N PRO A 63 11.55 -1.29 7.29
CA PRO A 63 11.78 -2.68 6.95
C PRO A 63 11.75 -2.90 5.45
N ILE A 64 12.73 -3.63 4.92
CA ILE A 64 12.81 -4.03 3.53
C ILE A 64 12.65 -5.54 3.44
N ALA A 65 11.84 -6.03 2.51
CA ALA A 65 11.69 -7.45 2.23
C ALA A 65 11.81 -7.72 0.74
N ARG A 66 12.70 -8.65 0.37
CA ARG A 66 12.83 -9.10 -1.02
C ARG A 66 11.63 -9.97 -1.40
N LEU A 67 10.91 -9.57 -2.44
CA LEU A 67 9.62 -10.17 -2.81
C LEU A 67 9.72 -11.62 -3.29
N SER A 68 10.87 -12.04 -3.82
CA SER A 68 11.12 -13.45 -4.18
C SER A 68 11.31 -14.35 -2.95
N LEU A 69 11.89 -13.84 -1.86
CA LEU A 69 11.99 -14.58 -0.60
C LEU A 69 10.64 -14.65 0.10
N VAL A 70 9.87 -13.56 0.04
CA VAL A 70 8.47 -13.55 0.53
C VAL A 70 7.64 -14.60 -0.21
N TRP A 71 7.73 -14.67 -1.54
CA TRP A 71 7.05 -15.69 -2.34
C TRP A 71 7.43 -17.11 -1.92
N LYS A 72 8.74 -17.38 -1.79
CA LYS A 72 9.27 -18.70 -1.38
C LYS A 72 8.83 -19.12 0.03
N ASP A 73 8.61 -18.18 0.95
CA ASP A 73 8.14 -18.48 2.33
C ASP A 73 6.63 -18.75 2.41
N LEU A 74 5.85 -18.45 1.37
CA LEU A 74 4.43 -18.81 1.31
C LEU A 74 4.25 -20.34 1.19
N PRO A 75 3.25 -20.95 1.85
CA PRO A 75 2.92 -22.35 1.62
C PRO A 75 2.63 -22.63 0.15
N LEU A 76 3.07 -23.78 -0.36
CA LEU A 76 2.89 -24.16 -1.78
C LEU A 76 1.43 -24.13 -2.23
N TRP A 77 0.50 -24.52 -1.37
CA TRP A 77 -0.93 -24.46 -1.68
C TRP A 77 -1.43 -23.02 -1.88
N LEU A 78 -0.83 -22.06 -1.16
CA LEU A 78 -1.17 -20.64 -1.28
C LEU A 78 -0.52 -20.05 -2.53
N GLN A 79 0.73 -20.40 -2.84
CA GLN A 79 1.36 -20.05 -4.12
C GLN A 79 0.49 -20.50 -5.31
N ALA A 80 0.13 -21.78 -5.36
CA ALA A 80 -0.73 -22.32 -6.40
C ALA A 80 -2.13 -21.68 -6.42
N LYS A 81 -2.68 -21.30 -5.25
CA LYS A 81 -3.95 -20.56 -5.17
C LYS A 81 -3.81 -19.17 -5.79
N LEU A 82 -2.76 -18.42 -5.44
CA LEU A 82 -2.51 -17.08 -5.96
C LEU A 82 -2.31 -17.09 -7.49
N GLU A 83 -1.59 -18.07 -8.01
CA GLU A 83 -1.43 -18.28 -9.45
C GLU A 83 -2.76 -18.59 -10.14
N ARG A 84 -3.55 -19.55 -9.63
CA ARG A 84 -4.88 -19.87 -10.17
C ARG A 84 -5.84 -18.68 -10.14
N LYS A 85 -5.72 -17.82 -9.12
CA LYS A 85 -6.56 -16.63 -8.94
C LYS A 85 -6.13 -15.46 -9.82
N GLY A 86 -4.98 -15.55 -10.49
CA GLY A 86 -4.51 -14.56 -11.47
C GLY A 86 -4.00 -13.25 -10.89
N GLY A 87 -3.96 -13.10 -9.56
CA GLY A 87 -3.56 -11.87 -8.88
C GLY A 87 -4.63 -11.27 -7.99
N PHE A 88 -4.59 -9.95 -7.91
CA PHE A 88 -5.46 -9.16 -7.04
C PHE A 88 -6.09 -8.02 -7.82
N THR A 89 -7.28 -7.62 -7.39
CA THR A 89 -7.91 -6.39 -7.85
C THR A 89 -8.07 -5.47 -6.65
N ALA A 90 -7.39 -4.32 -6.68
CA ALA A 90 -7.62 -3.24 -5.75
C ALA A 90 -8.70 -2.33 -6.33
N VAL A 91 -9.70 -2.01 -5.53
CA VAL A 91 -10.72 -1.04 -5.92
C VAL A 91 -10.77 0.08 -4.91
N ARG A 92 -10.60 1.29 -5.42
CA ARG A 92 -10.75 2.52 -4.66
C ARG A 92 -12.02 3.22 -5.14
N ARG A 93 -12.84 3.65 -4.19
CA ARG A 93 -13.97 4.51 -4.49
C ARG A 93 -13.51 5.96 -4.58
N GLY A 94 -13.87 6.63 -5.67
CA GLY A 94 -13.53 8.02 -5.89
C GLY A 94 -14.26 8.99 -4.97
N ASP A 95 -15.52 8.71 -4.60
CA ASP A 95 -16.47 9.63 -3.92
C ASP A 95 -16.57 11.01 -4.61
N ALA A 96 -17.75 11.40 -5.07
CA ALA A 96 -17.93 12.68 -5.74
C ALA A 96 -18.08 13.85 -4.74
N GLU A 97 -18.74 13.62 -3.60
CA GLU A 97 -19.31 14.69 -2.75
C GLU A 97 -18.92 14.54 -1.27
N SER A 98 -17.96 13.66 -0.95
CA SER A 98 -17.57 13.34 0.44
C SER A 98 -18.76 12.85 1.29
N LYS A 99 -19.68 12.08 0.70
CA LYS A 99 -20.89 11.58 1.38
C LYS A 99 -20.59 10.50 2.42
N ARG A 100 -19.36 9.98 2.44
CA ARG A 100 -18.93 8.87 3.30
C ARG A 100 -18.32 9.41 4.58
N VAL A 101 -18.82 8.93 5.70
CA VAL A 101 -18.42 9.41 7.03
C VAL A 101 -17.69 8.31 7.81
N PHE A 102 -17.83 7.05 7.42
CA PHE A 102 -17.35 5.91 8.20
C PHE A 102 -16.42 4.98 7.40
N ASP A 103 -15.12 5.33 7.37
CA ASP A 103 -14.05 4.38 7.11
C ASP A 103 -13.07 4.38 8.27
N ALA A 104 -12.99 3.24 8.94
CA ALA A 104 -12.03 2.98 9.99
C ALA A 104 -10.59 3.40 9.60
N ARG A 105 -10.19 3.19 8.35
CA ARG A 105 -8.84 3.51 7.85
C ARG A 105 -8.61 5.01 7.70
N SER A 106 -9.66 5.83 7.56
CA SER A 106 -9.51 7.28 7.49
C SER A 106 -9.45 7.94 8.87
N LEU A 107 -9.69 7.19 9.96
CA LEU A 107 -9.69 7.70 11.35
C LEU A 107 -10.52 8.97 11.52
N GLY A 108 -11.65 9.06 10.81
CA GLY A 108 -12.55 10.23 10.86
C GLY A 108 -12.08 11.43 10.03
N ARG A 109 -10.99 11.33 9.27
CA ARG A 109 -10.63 12.33 8.26
C ARG A 109 -11.55 12.20 7.04
N LYS A 110 -11.94 13.34 6.47
CA LYS A 110 -12.66 13.37 5.19
C LYS A 110 -11.81 12.68 4.12
N THR A 111 -12.42 11.77 3.37
CA THR A 111 -11.76 11.18 2.21
C THR A 111 -11.72 12.18 1.06
N LYS A 112 -10.56 12.27 0.41
CA LYS A 112 -10.40 13.03 -0.84
C LYS A 112 -11.36 12.48 -1.88
N THR A 113 -12.11 13.37 -2.52
CA THR A 113 -12.95 13.03 -3.66
C THR A 113 -12.10 12.73 -4.89
N TRP A 114 -12.71 12.17 -5.93
CA TRP A 114 -12.03 12.04 -7.23
C TRP A 114 -11.77 13.41 -7.84
N ARG A 115 -12.62 14.41 -7.56
CA ARG A 115 -12.42 15.81 -7.99
C ARG A 115 -11.14 16.39 -7.40
N ASP A 116 -10.91 16.15 -6.11
CA ASP A 116 -9.67 16.56 -5.42
C ASP A 116 -8.44 15.75 -5.86
N THR A 117 -8.65 14.49 -6.23
CA THR A 117 -7.55 13.56 -6.57
C THR A 117 -7.00 13.84 -7.97
N PHE A 118 -7.88 14.08 -8.95
CA PHE A 118 -7.50 14.28 -10.34
C PHE A 118 -7.38 15.76 -10.73
N ASP A 119 -7.70 16.71 -9.84
CA ASP A 119 -7.63 18.16 -10.09
C ASP A 119 -8.36 18.57 -11.38
N THR A 120 -9.62 18.16 -11.50
CA THR A 120 -10.35 18.16 -12.77
C THR A 120 -11.32 19.31 -12.95
N ASP A 121 -11.39 20.27 -12.01
CA ASP A 121 -12.46 21.29 -11.94
C ASP A 121 -13.88 20.69 -11.99
N GLY A 122 -14.01 19.40 -11.63
CA GLY A 122 -15.27 18.66 -11.72
C GLY A 122 -15.60 18.08 -13.11
N ASP A 123 -14.70 18.14 -14.09
CA ASP A 123 -14.88 17.57 -15.43
C ASP A 123 -14.68 16.03 -15.44
N PRO A 124 -15.74 15.23 -15.69
CA PRO A 124 -15.64 13.78 -15.76
C PRO A 124 -14.75 13.29 -16.92
N GLN A 125 -14.59 14.05 -18.00
CA GLN A 125 -13.78 13.67 -19.15
C GLN A 125 -12.30 13.59 -18.79
N LYS A 126 -11.80 14.57 -18.04
CA LYS A 126 -10.40 14.57 -17.57
C LYS A 126 -10.08 13.35 -16.71
N VAL A 127 -11.04 12.87 -15.91
CA VAL A 127 -10.89 11.63 -15.12
C VAL A 127 -10.83 10.41 -16.03
N GLU A 128 -11.73 10.31 -17.01
CA GLU A 128 -11.75 9.23 -17.99
C GLU A 128 -10.42 9.17 -18.77
N ASP A 129 -9.92 10.32 -19.21
CA ASP A 129 -8.65 10.43 -19.94
C ASP A 129 -7.45 10.03 -19.06
N ALA A 130 -7.41 10.50 -17.80
CA ALA A 130 -6.39 10.12 -16.84
C ALA A 130 -6.41 8.62 -16.54
N CYS A 131 -7.60 8.04 -16.31
CA CYS A 131 -7.75 6.60 -16.07
C CYS A 131 -7.31 5.79 -17.30
N LYS A 132 -7.64 6.25 -18.51
CA LYS A 132 -7.20 5.60 -19.75
C LYS A 132 -5.67 5.67 -19.94
N GLN A 133 -5.06 6.82 -19.64
CA GLN A 133 -3.62 6.99 -19.67
C GLN A 133 -2.91 6.06 -18.67
N ASP A 134 -3.45 5.98 -17.46
CA ASP A 134 -2.87 5.23 -16.34
C ASP A 134 -3.26 3.75 -16.34
N LYS A 135 -4.09 3.32 -17.29
CA LYS A 135 -4.66 1.96 -17.42
C LYS A 135 -5.45 1.52 -16.17
N VAL A 136 -6.16 2.47 -15.58
CA VAL A 136 -7.09 2.25 -14.46
C VAL A 136 -8.50 2.03 -15.04
N GLU A 137 -9.18 0.97 -14.61
CA GLU A 137 -10.58 0.77 -14.97
C GLU A 137 -11.46 1.72 -14.16
N LEU A 138 -12.25 2.53 -14.87
CA LEU A 138 -13.19 3.48 -14.28
C LEU A 138 -14.62 2.99 -14.48
N GLU A 139 -15.37 2.88 -13.40
CA GLU A 139 -16.81 2.59 -13.42
C GLU A 139 -17.57 3.70 -12.70
N TRP A 140 -18.48 4.38 -13.40
CA TRP A 140 -19.40 5.33 -12.78
C TRP A 140 -20.53 4.59 -12.08
N VAL A 141 -20.71 4.86 -10.78
CA VAL A 141 -21.73 4.21 -9.95
C VAL A 141 -23.12 4.60 -10.43
N ASP A 142 -24.02 3.61 -10.50
CA ASP A 142 -25.39 3.74 -11.02
C ASP A 142 -25.46 4.31 -12.45
N GLY A 143 -24.37 4.23 -13.22
CA GLY A 143 -24.25 4.81 -14.56
C GLY A 143 -24.25 6.35 -14.59
N LYS A 144 -24.17 7.01 -13.42
CA LYS A 144 -24.22 8.47 -13.34
C LYS A 144 -22.84 9.08 -13.57
N ARG A 145 -22.55 9.44 -14.82
CA ARG A 145 -21.30 10.14 -15.20
C ARG A 145 -21.12 11.42 -14.39
N GLY A 146 -19.93 11.61 -13.81
CA GLY A 146 -19.64 12.71 -12.89
C GLY A 146 -20.21 12.54 -11.47
N GLY A 147 -20.83 11.39 -11.18
CA GLY A 147 -21.23 10.97 -9.84
C GLY A 147 -20.09 10.28 -9.09
N ASP A 148 -20.43 9.36 -8.19
CA ASP A 148 -19.43 8.47 -7.57
C ASP A 148 -18.80 7.57 -8.64
N CYS A 149 -17.53 7.21 -8.46
CA CYS A 149 -16.88 6.23 -9.31
C CYS A 149 -16.11 5.17 -8.53
N LEU A 150 -15.86 4.04 -9.18
CA LEU A 150 -14.96 2.98 -8.74
C LEU A 150 -13.75 2.99 -9.68
N LEU A 151 -12.56 3.04 -9.08
CA LEU A 151 -11.28 2.94 -9.75
C LEU A 151 -10.72 1.57 -9.44
N LYS A 152 -10.70 0.67 -10.42
CA LYS A 152 -10.21 -0.69 -10.25
C LYS A 152 -8.87 -0.87 -10.95
N ASN A 153 -7.95 -1.47 -10.22
CA ASN A 153 -6.67 -1.89 -10.75
C ASN A 153 -6.47 -3.38 -10.47
N THR A 154 -6.33 -4.15 -11.54
CA THR A 154 -5.97 -5.56 -11.46
C THR A 154 -4.48 -5.72 -11.74
N PHE A 155 -3.78 -6.41 -10.85
CA PHE A 155 -2.34 -6.61 -10.92
C PHE A 155 -1.99 -8.07 -10.58
N PRO A 156 -0.92 -8.62 -11.19
CA PRO A 156 -0.62 -10.03 -11.07
C PRO A 156 -0.18 -10.41 -9.64
N ALA A 157 -0.44 -11.65 -9.25
CA ALA A 157 0.02 -12.18 -7.97
C ALA A 157 1.55 -12.22 -7.89
N THR A 158 2.20 -12.45 -9.02
CA THR A 158 3.65 -12.59 -9.15
C THR A 158 4.20 -11.72 -10.26
N THR A 159 5.49 -11.43 -10.14
CA THR A 159 6.28 -10.77 -11.18
C THR A 159 7.66 -11.44 -11.25
N LEU A 160 8.35 -11.27 -12.37
CA LEU A 160 9.72 -11.73 -12.54
C LEU A 160 10.67 -10.60 -12.16
N VAL A 161 11.66 -10.92 -11.32
CA VAL A 161 12.67 -9.95 -10.87
C VAL A 161 14.06 -10.54 -11.07
N PRO A 162 15.11 -9.72 -11.29
CA PRO A 162 16.47 -10.23 -11.41
C PRO A 162 16.86 -11.06 -10.19
N ALA A 163 17.43 -12.25 -10.38
CA ALA A 163 17.77 -13.17 -9.31
C ALA A 163 18.81 -12.58 -8.34
N ALA A 164 18.68 -12.92 -7.06
CA ALA A 164 19.60 -12.45 -6.02
C ALA A 164 21.05 -12.94 -6.23
N SER A 165 21.23 -14.09 -6.89
CA SER A 165 22.53 -14.67 -7.23
C SER A 165 23.32 -13.89 -8.28
N GLY A 166 22.70 -12.91 -8.95
CA GLY A 166 23.28 -12.28 -10.14
C GLY A 166 23.26 -13.20 -11.37
N GLY A 167 23.84 -12.76 -12.48
CA GLY A 167 24.03 -13.59 -13.69
C GLY A 167 22.99 -13.43 -14.80
N GLY A 168 22.01 -12.54 -14.66
CA GLY A 168 20.97 -12.30 -15.68
C GLY A 168 19.75 -13.23 -15.58
N ASP A 169 19.77 -14.20 -14.67
CA ASP A 169 18.61 -15.04 -14.37
C ASP A 169 17.50 -14.24 -13.69
N GLU A 170 16.25 -14.63 -13.92
CA GLU A 170 15.07 -14.08 -13.24
C GLU A 170 14.50 -15.07 -12.22
N GLU A 171 13.87 -14.55 -11.16
CA GLU A 171 13.15 -15.35 -10.19
C GLU A 171 11.74 -14.83 -9.96
N THR A 172 10.81 -15.75 -9.67
CA THR A 172 9.44 -15.41 -9.31
C THR A 172 9.41 -14.69 -7.97
N ALA A 173 8.73 -13.54 -7.95
CA ALA A 173 8.51 -12.71 -6.79
C ALA A 173 7.03 -12.42 -6.59
N LEU A 174 6.62 -12.22 -5.34
CA LEU A 174 5.27 -11.73 -5.03
C LEU A 174 5.11 -10.33 -5.65
N GLY A 175 3.94 -10.01 -6.22
CA GLY A 175 3.70 -8.77 -6.98
C GLY A 175 3.80 -7.47 -6.18
N GLY A 176 4.02 -7.55 -4.86
CA GLY A 176 4.09 -6.39 -3.97
C GLY A 176 2.73 -6.01 -3.36
N PHE A 177 1.79 -6.97 -3.29
CA PHE A 177 0.46 -6.77 -2.70
C PHE A 177 0.56 -6.05 -1.37
N PHE A 178 -0.17 -4.93 -1.25
CA PHE A 178 -0.19 -4.09 -0.07
C PHE A 178 -1.33 -4.54 0.86
N PRO A 179 -1.05 -5.15 2.03
CA PRO A 179 -2.10 -5.66 2.92
C PRO A 179 -3.09 -4.61 3.39
N PHE A 180 -2.71 -3.33 3.40
CA PHE A 180 -3.59 -2.20 3.75
C PHE A 180 -4.83 -2.09 2.85
N LEU A 181 -4.78 -2.61 1.62
CA LEU A 181 -5.92 -2.63 0.71
C LEU A 181 -7.11 -3.44 1.27
N HIS A 182 -6.83 -4.41 2.14
CA HIS A 182 -7.83 -5.20 2.84
C HIS A 182 -7.96 -4.75 4.31
N PRO A 183 -9.17 -4.52 4.86
CA PRO A 183 -9.35 -4.02 6.23
C PRO A 183 -8.64 -4.84 7.31
N PHE A 184 -8.56 -6.16 7.13
CA PHE A 184 -7.88 -7.06 8.07
C PHE A 184 -6.34 -7.01 8.00
N GLY A 185 -5.75 -6.49 6.91
CA GLY A 185 -4.30 -6.53 6.73
C GLY A 185 -3.55 -5.70 7.78
N ASN A 186 -4.11 -4.56 8.17
CA ASN A 186 -3.56 -3.74 9.27
C ASN A 186 -3.65 -4.43 10.63
N VAL A 187 -4.69 -5.24 10.85
CA VAL A 187 -4.83 -6.03 12.07
C VAL A 187 -3.72 -7.09 12.12
N CYS A 188 -3.45 -7.78 11.01
CA CYS A 188 -2.35 -8.73 10.93
C CYS A 188 -0.99 -8.06 11.21
N ASP A 189 -0.70 -6.92 10.58
CA ASP A 189 0.58 -6.24 10.77
C ASP A 189 0.75 -5.72 12.21
N ALA A 190 -0.32 -5.17 12.80
CA ALA A 190 -0.34 -4.76 14.19
C ALA A 190 -0.21 -5.95 15.16
N PHE A 191 -0.74 -7.12 14.82
CA PHE A 191 -0.59 -8.33 15.60
C PHE A 191 0.88 -8.74 15.69
N PHE A 192 1.56 -8.88 14.55
CA PHE A 192 2.98 -9.23 14.54
C PHE A 192 3.84 -8.16 15.23
N LEU A 193 3.51 -6.88 15.07
CA LEU A 193 4.19 -5.80 15.79
C LEU A 193 4.03 -5.94 17.31
N ALA A 194 2.80 -6.12 17.81
CA ALA A 194 2.54 -6.24 19.23
C ALA A 194 3.20 -7.51 19.82
N SER A 195 3.17 -8.62 19.09
CA SER A 195 3.85 -9.87 19.49
C SER A 195 5.37 -9.78 19.50
N HIS A 196 5.95 -8.86 18.72
CA HIS A 196 7.40 -8.66 18.68
C HIS A 196 7.88 -7.64 19.73
N THR A 197 7.13 -6.56 19.93
CA THR A 197 7.55 -5.42 20.78
C THR A 197 7.10 -5.55 22.24
N TRP A 198 5.98 -6.25 22.50
CA TRP A 198 5.34 -6.36 23.82
C TRP A 198 5.03 -5.03 24.51
N ARG A 199 4.99 -3.92 23.77
CA ARG A 199 4.68 -2.60 24.32
C ARG A 199 3.18 -2.43 24.51
N LEU A 200 2.77 -1.85 25.64
CA LEU A 200 1.36 -1.55 25.92
C LEU A 200 0.71 -0.70 24.83
N ARG A 201 1.44 0.27 24.28
CA ARG A 201 0.97 1.10 23.16
C ARG A 201 0.63 0.24 21.93
N ASP A 202 1.51 -0.68 21.55
CA ASP A 202 1.37 -1.44 20.32
C ASP A 202 0.27 -2.51 20.47
N ILE A 203 0.12 -3.08 21.68
CA ILE A 203 -1.03 -3.91 22.07
C ILE A 203 -2.34 -3.11 22.01
N ALA A 204 -2.37 -1.88 22.55
CA ALA A 204 -3.55 -1.03 22.50
C ALA A 204 -3.94 -0.68 21.06
N VAL A 205 -2.97 -0.36 20.20
CA VAL A 205 -3.19 -0.12 18.76
C VAL A 205 -3.78 -1.36 18.09
N LEU A 206 -3.26 -2.57 18.36
CA LEU A 206 -3.84 -3.81 17.87
C LEU A 206 -5.32 -3.96 18.27
N LEU A 207 -5.64 -3.77 19.55
CA LEU A 207 -7.01 -3.90 20.05
C LEU A 207 -7.95 -2.88 19.38
N VAL A 208 -7.50 -1.64 19.21
CA VAL A 208 -8.26 -0.60 18.50
C VAL A 208 -8.50 -1.01 17.04
N LEU A 209 -7.46 -1.43 16.32
CA LEU A 209 -7.60 -1.85 14.92
C LEU A 209 -8.49 -3.09 14.78
N LEU A 210 -8.46 -4.03 15.73
CA LEU A 210 -9.35 -5.19 15.76
C LEU A 210 -10.82 -4.77 15.95
N CYS A 211 -11.11 -3.90 16.93
CA CYS A 211 -12.44 -3.36 17.15
C CYS A 211 -12.95 -2.60 15.92
N MET A 212 -12.08 -1.78 15.31
CA MET A 212 -12.39 -1.02 14.11
C MET A 212 -12.66 -1.93 12.89
N TRP A 213 -11.91 -3.01 12.74
CA TRP A 213 -12.16 -4.01 11.69
C TRP A 213 -13.52 -4.70 11.88
N VAL A 214 -13.84 -5.15 13.10
CA VAL A 214 -15.15 -5.78 13.39
C VAL A 214 -16.28 -4.79 13.08
N LEU A 215 -16.15 -3.54 13.54
CA LEU A 215 -17.14 -2.50 13.27
C LEU A 215 -17.26 -2.21 11.77
N GLN A 216 -16.14 -2.14 11.03
CA GLN A 216 -16.14 -1.96 9.58
C GLN A 216 -16.88 -3.11 8.87
N VAL A 217 -16.64 -4.36 9.26
CA VAL A 217 -17.35 -5.52 8.69
C VAL A 217 -18.85 -5.43 8.92
N VAL A 218 -19.28 -5.04 10.12
CA VAL A 218 -20.70 -4.85 10.45
C VAL A 218 -21.29 -3.71 9.60
N VAL A 219 -20.63 -2.55 9.54
CA VAL A 219 -21.11 -1.41 8.77
C VAL A 219 -21.23 -1.76 7.29
N LEU A 220 -20.23 -2.40 6.69
CA LEU A 220 -20.24 -2.76 5.27
C LEU A 220 -21.30 -3.81 4.92
N ARG A 221 -21.74 -4.62 5.89
CA ARG A 221 -22.86 -5.55 5.70
C ARG A 221 -24.20 -4.84 5.50
N PHE A 222 -24.42 -3.71 6.18
CA PHE A 222 -25.66 -2.94 6.08
C PHE A 222 -25.56 -1.77 5.09
N PHE A 223 -24.36 -1.21 4.94
CA PHE A 223 -24.06 -0.04 4.12
C PHE A 223 -22.80 -0.33 3.27
N PRO A 224 -22.89 -1.23 2.26
CA PRO A 224 -21.75 -1.59 1.40
C PRO A 224 -21.18 -0.36 0.67
N MET A 225 -22.05 0.61 0.43
CA MET A 225 -21.72 1.92 -0.12
C MET A 225 -20.87 2.79 0.80
N GLN A 226 -20.35 2.33 1.95
CA GLN A 226 -19.34 3.04 2.73
C GLN A 226 -17.90 2.55 2.43
N CYS A 227 -17.73 1.49 1.63
CA CYS A 227 -16.40 1.00 1.29
C CYS A 227 -15.64 2.00 0.41
N LEU A 228 -14.51 2.52 0.91
CA LEU A 228 -13.66 3.45 0.18
C LEU A 228 -12.50 2.76 -0.55
N LEU A 229 -12.10 1.59 -0.04
CA LEU A 229 -11.00 0.81 -0.57
C LEU A 229 -11.29 -0.67 -0.26
N TRP A 230 -11.12 -1.55 -1.21
CA TRP A 230 -11.18 -2.99 -1.00
C TRP A 230 -10.22 -3.70 -1.93
N ALA A 231 -9.88 -4.95 -1.59
CA ALA A 231 -9.11 -5.83 -2.46
C ALA A 231 -9.75 -7.21 -2.51
N THR A 232 -9.87 -7.75 -3.73
CA THR A 232 -10.26 -9.13 -4.01
C THR A 232 -9.12 -9.86 -4.72
N TYR A 233 -9.27 -11.15 -4.93
CA TYR A 233 -8.56 -11.84 -6.00
C TYR A 233 -8.95 -11.28 -7.38
N ALA A 234 -8.11 -11.47 -8.39
CA ALA A 234 -8.36 -10.96 -9.74
C ALA A 234 -9.59 -11.60 -10.42
N ASP A 235 -10.02 -12.79 -9.96
CA ASP A 235 -11.27 -13.43 -10.38
C ASP A 235 -12.52 -12.86 -9.66
N GLY A 236 -12.36 -11.84 -8.83
CA GLY A 236 -13.43 -11.19 -8.07
C GLY A 236 -13.79 -11.88 -6.75
N SER A 237 -13.20 -13.03 -6.43
CA SER A 237 -13.47 -13.71 -5.15
C SER A 237 -12.75 -13.03 -3.97
N GLU A 238 -13.35 -13.11 -2.78
CA GLU A 238 -12.79 -12.51 -1.56
C GLU A 238 -11.47 -13.15 -1.14
N ILE A 239 -10.57 -12.32 -0.62
CA ILE A 239 -9.29 -12.77 -0.06
C ILE A 239 -9.55 -13.39 1.31
N GLY A 240 -9.15 -14.66 1.50
CA GLY A 240 -9.34 -15.35 2.77
C GLY A 240 -8.49 -14.73 3.89
N LEU A 241 -9.03 -14.65 5.11
CA LEU A 241 -8.32 -14.09 6.28
C LEU A 241 -7.01 -14.86 6.56
N LEU A 242 -7.02 -16.18 6.38
CA LEU A 242 -5.81 -17.01 6.53
C LEU A 242 -4.77 -16.70 5.46
N ASP A 243 -5.20 -16.52 4.20
CA ASP A 243 -4.30 -16.18 3.09
C ASP A 243 -3.60 -14.85 3.39
N LEU A 244 -4.37 -13.84 3.81
CA LEU A 244 -3.85 -12.52 4.16
C LEU A 244 -2.88 -12.59 5.34
N PHE A 245 -3.23 -13.33 6.39
CA PHE A 245 -2.37 -13.55 7.54
C PHE A 245 -1.04 -14.20 7.13
N LEU A 246 -1.07 -15.21 6.26
CA LEU A 246 0.13 -15.90 5.78
C LEU A 246 1.01 -15.02 4.89
N ILE A 247 0.41 -14.17 4.06
CA ILE A 247 1.13 -13.16 3.26
C ILE A 247 1.85 -12.17 4.18
N VAL A 248 1.14 -11.62 5.17
CA VAL A 248 1.74 -10.69 6.15
C VAL A 248 2.83 -11.38 6.95
N ARG A 249 2.62 -12.63 7.38
CA ARG A 249 3.63 -13.43 8.08
C ARG A 249 4.89 -13.61 7.24
N ALA A 250 4.75 -13.90 5.95
CA ALA A 250 5.88 -14.08 5.04
C ALA A 250 6.68 -12.77 4.88
N TYR A 251 6.01 -11.62 4.80
CA TYR A 251 6.70 -10.32 4.87
C TYR A 251 7.49 -10.17 6.17
N TRP A 252 6.85 -10.44 7.32
CA TRP A 252 7.50 -10.32 8.64
C TRP A 252 8.73 -11.20 8.80
N ARG A 253 8.69 -12.43 8.28
CA ARG A 253 9.81 -13.38 8.32
C ARG A 253 10.99 -12.96 7.45
N ASN A 254 10.75 -12.13 6.44
CA ASN A 254 11.75 -11.70 5.45
C ASN A 254 12.16 -10.23 5.61
N TYR A 255 11.72 -9.55 6.67
CA TYR A 255 12.14 -8.18 6.92
C TYR A 255 13.61 -8.11 7.32
N VAL A 256 14.35 -7.25 6.62
CA VAL A 256 15.60 -6.68 7.07
C VAL A 256 15.30 -5.28 7.59
N MET A 257 15.67 -5.02 8.84
CA MET A 257 15.44 -3.73 9.51
C MET A 257 16.77 -3.15 9.96
N PHE A 258 16.87 -1.83 9.90
CA PHE A 258 18.00 -1.08 10.42
C PHE A 258 17.48 0.22 11.04
N ALA A 259 18.19 0.70 12.06
CA ALA A 259 17.93 2.00 12.64
C ALA A 259 18.52 3.08 11.74
N TRP A 260 17.68 4.06 11.38
CA TRP A 260 18.11 5.22 10.60
C TRP A 260 19.11 6.08 11.37
N ARG A 261 20.13 6.58 10.68
CA ARG A 261 20.99 7.66 11.12
C ARG A 261 20.79 8.87 10.22
N GLU A 262 20.93 10.06 10.80
CA GLU A 262 20.87 11.30 10.04
C GLU A 262 21.95 11.29 8.94
N GLY A 263 21.56 11.62 7.72
CA GLY A 263 22.42 11.56 6.54
C GLY A 263 22.33 10.25 5.74
N ASP A 264 21.75 9.19 6.28
CA ASP A 264 21.63 7.92 5.57
C ASP A 264 20.78 8.05 4.30
N ILE A 265 21.21 7.35 3.25
CA ILE A 265 20.47 7.20 1.99
C ILE A 265 20.22 5.71 1.77
N LEU A 266 18.95 5.34 1.61
CA LEU A 266 18.54 3.99 1.24
C LEU A 266 18.06 3.98 -0.21
N PHE A 267 18.70 3.15 -1.03
CA PHE A 267 18.28 2.87 -2.39
C PHE A 267 17.56 1.51 -2.42
N VAL A 268 16.36 1.47 -3.01
CA VAL A 268 15.54 0.25 -3.09
C VAL A 268 15.16 0.00 -4.54
N ASP A 269 15.48 -1.19 -5.05
CA ASP A 269 14.88 -1.72 -6.27
C ASP A 269 13.41 -2.00 -5.98
N ASN A 270 12.54 -1.12 -6.48
CA ASN A 270 11.12 -1.14 -6.21
C ASN A 270 10.40 -2.27 -6.96
N LEU A 271 11.05 -2.93 -7.92
CA LEU A 271 10.51 -4.12 -8.58
C LEU A 271 10.77 -5.36 -7.72
N ALA A 272 11.96 -5.46 -7.12
CA ALA A 272 12.39 -6.63 -6.36
C ALA A 272 12.04 -6.60 -4.86
N CYS A 273 11.81 -5.42 -4.30
CA CYS A 273 11.65 -5.25 -2.85
C CYS A 273 10.34 -4.55 -2.48
N ALA A 274 9.74 -5.00 -1.38
CA ALA A 274 8.76 -4.23 -0.63
C ALA A 274 9.45 -3.49 0.52
N HIS A 275 8.84 -2.39 0.93
CA HIS A 275 9.24 -1.61 2.09
C HIS A 275 8.03 -1.33 2.99
N ALA A 276 8.30 -1.02 4.25
CA ALA A 276 7.31 -0.75 5.29
C ALA A 276 7.77 0.43 6.16
N ARG A 277 6.97 0.80 7.17
CA ARG A 277 7.38 1.75 8.20
C ARG A 277 6.94 1.25 9.57
N LYS A 278 7.86 1.14 10.53
CA LYS A 278 7.49 0.83 11.92
C LYS A 278 7.07 2.08 12.69
N PRO A 279 6.30 1.93 13.78
CA PRO A 279 5.98 3.05 14.65
C PRO A 279 7.23 3.71 15.23
N PHE A 280 7.13 4.98 15.58
CA PHE A 280 8.23 5.75 16.13
C PHE A 280 7.77 6.82 17.10
N ASP A 281 8.72 7.33 17.86
CA ASP A 281 8.54 8.51 18.68
C ASP A 281 9.06 9.73 17.91
N PRO A 282 8.23 10.77 17.70
CA PRO A 282 8.66 11.97 17.01
C PRO A 282 9.74 12.71 17.82
N PRO A 283 10.58 13.53 17.17
CA PRO A 283 10.58 13.88 15.75
C PRO A 283 11.28 12.85 14.85
N ARG A 284 10.81 12.73 13.60
CA ARG A 284 11.41 11.92 12.52
C ARG A 284 11.14 12.60 11.18
N ARG A 285 12.13 12.70 10.29
CA ARG A 285 11.93 13.25 8.94
C ARG A 285 12.70 12.43 7.92
N ILE A 286 11.94 11.68 7.11
CA ILE A 286 12.45 10.92 5.97
C ILE A 286 11.88 11.53 4.70
N LEU A 287 12.77 11.87 3.77
CA LEU A 287 12.42 12.35 2.44
C LEU A 287 12.47 11.18 1.45
N THR A 288 11.74 11.29 0.35
CA THR A 288 11.71 10.25 -0.68
C THR A 288 11.68 10.83 -2.09
N THR A 289 12.23 10.06 -3.02
CA THR A 289 12.10 10.26 -4.46
C THR A 289 11.92 8.92 -5.17
N VAL A 290 11.30 8.97 -6.35
CA VAL A 290 11.03 7.80 -7.19
C VAL A 290 11.54 8.07 -8.61
N GLY A 291 11.91 7.01 -9.31
CA GLY A 291 12.51 7.15 -10.63
C GLY A 291 12.54 5.87 -11.44
N THR A 292 13.16 6.01 -12.61
CA THR A 292 13.84 4.94 -13.31
C THR A 292 15.32 4.97 -12.95
N CYS A 293 15.92 3.83 -12.66
CA CYS A 293 17.33 3.70 -12.31
C CYS A 293 18.04 2.70 -13.23
N ARG A 294 17.30 2.14 -14.19
CA ARG A 294 17.82 1.36 -15.32
C ARG A 294 17.83 2.18 -16.60
#